data_AF-A0A434CL59-F1
#
_entry.id   AF-A0A434CL59-F1
#
_cell.length_a   1.000
_cell.length_b   1.000
_cell.length_c   1.000
_cell.angle_alpha   90.00
_cell.angle_beta   90.00
_cell.angle_gamma   90.00
#
_symmetry.space_group_name_H-M   'P 1'
#
loop_
_entity.id
_entity.type
_entity.pdbx_description
1 polymer ?
#
loop_
_entity_poly.entity_id
_entity_poly.type
_entity_poly.pdbx_seq_one_letter_code
_entity_poly.pdbx_strand_id
1 'polypeptide(L)' 'MSIRRIDVGPRMSQIVIHGNTVYLAGQVGQPTGNVASQTRDILAAVDELLAKAGSDKTKILQ' A
#
# COMPACT_ATOMS: atom_id res chain seq x y z
N MET A 1 17.86 13.55 -2.93
CA MET A 1 17.37 12.23 -3.37
C MET A 1 16.06 12.43 -4.13
N SER A 2 15.80 11.67 -5.19
CA SER A 2 14.57 11.79 -5.98
C SER A 2 13.43 10.99 -5.35
N ILE A 3 12.20 11.49 -5.50
CA ILE A 3 10.98 10.79 -5.09
C ILE A 3 10.52 9.93 -6.27
N ARG A 4 10.27 8.64 -6.04
CA ARG A 4 9.64 7.75 -7.02
C ARG A 4 8.17 7.56 -6.65
N ARG A 5 7.28 7.64 -7.63
CA ARG A 5 5.84 7.43 -7.47
C ARG A 5 5.40 6.29 -8.38
N ILE A 6 4.53 5.41 -7.88
CA ILE A 6 3.97 4.28 -8.64
C ILE A 6 2.44 4.39 -8.55
N ASP A 7 1.75 3.97 -9.62
CA ASP A 7 0.29 4.00 -9.75
C ASP A 7 -0.26 5.41 -9.42
N VAL A 8 0.22 6.40 -10.20
CA VAL A 8 -0.16 7.81 -10.04
C VAL A 8 -1.53 8.04 -10.66
N GLY A 9 -2.50 8.40 -9.81
CA GLY A 9 -3.80 8.90 -10.23
C GLY A 9 -3.89 10.43 -10.13
N PRO A 10 -5.00 11.03 -10.60
CA PRO A 10 -5.22 12.48 -10.59
C PRO A 10 -5.31 13.09 -9.19
N ARG A 11 -5.61 12.29 -8.16
CA ARG A 11 -5.69 12.73 -6.74
C ARG A 11 -4.47 12.33 -5.92
N MET A 12 -3.92 11.13 -6.12
CA MET A 12 -2.83 10.58 -5.32
C MET A 12 -2.07 9.48 -6.06
N SER A 13 -0.86 9.16 -5.59
CA SER A 13 -0.13 7.94 -5.96
C SER A 13 -0.46 6.83 -4.96
N GLN A 14 -0.59 5.58 -5.41
CA GLN A 14 -0.77 4.46 -4.47
C GLN A 14 0.50 4.17 -3.67
N ILE A 15 1.66 4.44 -4.26
CA ILE A 15 2.98 4.24 -3.63
C ILE A 15 3.85 5.47 -3.84
N VAL A 16 4.47 5.95 -2.76
CA VAL A 16 5.52 6.97 -2.78
C VAL A 16 6.75 6.41 -2.11
N ILE A 17 7.91 6.52 -2.77
CA ILE A 17 9.20 6.02 -2.26
C ILE A 17 10.15 7.19 -2.15
N HIS A 18 10.73 7.35 -0.97
CA HIS A 18 11.78 8.32 -0.69
C HIS A 18 12.94 7.63 0.03
N GLY A 19 14.08 7.50 -0.65
CA GLY A 19 15.18 6.65 -0.17
C GLY A 19 14.72 5.20 -0.02
N ASN A 20 14.82 4.66 1.20
CA ASN A 20 14.42 3.28 1.52
C ASN A 20 13.07 3.19 2.21
N THR A 21 12.33 4.29 2.32
CA THR A 21 11.01 4.32 2.97
C THR A 21 9.90 4.30 1.92
N VAL A 22 8.94 3.39 2.12
CA VAL A 22 7.75 3.24 1.29
C VAL A 22 6.54 3.79 2.03
N TYR A 23 5.80 4.69 1.40
CA TYR A 23 4.51 5.20 1.88
C TYR A 23 3.41 4.68 0.96
N LEU A 24 2.43 4.01 1.54
CA LEU A 24 1.25 3.51 0.83
C LEU A 24 0.07 4.46 1.03
N ALA A 25 -0.77 4.61 0.01
CA ALA A 25 -2.07 5.23 0.16
C ALA A 25 -2.98 4.40 1.08
N GLY A 26 -4.07 5.00 1.59
CA GLY A 26 -5.05 4.29 2.40
C GLY A 26 -5.71 3.16 1.63
N GLN A 27 -5.60 1.94 2.16
CA GLN A 27 -6.24 0.75 1.60
C GLN A 27 -7.60 0.54 2.27
N VAL A 28 -8.63 0.24 1.47
CA VAL A 28 -10.01 0.08 1.93
C VAL A 28 -10.56 -1.26 1.45
N GLY A 29 -11.30 -1.94 2.33
CA GLY A 29 -11.97 -3.20 1.99
C GLY A 29 -13.18 -2.98 1.08
N GLN A 30 -13.72 -4.06 0.53
CA GLN A 30 -14.97 -3.97 -0.22
C GLN A 30 -16.11 -3.47 0.68
N PRO A 31 -17.10 -2.73 0.13
CA PRO A 31 -18.21 -2.16 0.92
C PRO A 31 -19.19 -3.23 1.44
N THR A 32 -18.90 -4.51 1.18
CA THR A 32 -19.68 -5.67 1.59
C THR A 32 -18.88 -6.53 2.57
N GLY A 33 -19.59 -7.25 3.46
CA GLY A 33 -18.96 -8.19 4.38
C GLY A 33 -18.68 -7.60 5.76
N ASN A 34 -18.17 -8.44 6.66
CA ASN A 34 -17.87 -8.06 8.04
C ASN A 34 -16.45 -7.48 8.18
N VAL A 35 -16.12 -7.01 9.39
CA VAL A 35 -14.81 -6.44 9.70
C VAL A 35 -13.66 -7.40 9.33
N ALA A 36 -13.82 -8.70 9.62
CA ALA A 36 -12.76 -9.66 9.33
C ALA A 36 -12.51 -9.85 7.83
N SER A 37 -13.55 -9.83 6.98
CA SER A 37 -13.36 -9.87 5.51
C SER A 37 -12.72 -8.58 5.00
N GLN A 38 -13.20 -7.41 5.44
CA GLN A 38 -12.65 -6.14 4.98
C GLN A 38 -11.18 -6.00 5.38
N THR A 39 -10.80 -6.43 6.58
CA THR A 39 -9.39 -6.45 7.01
C THR A 39 -8.54 -7.36 6.14
N ARG A 40 -9.04 -8.54 5.72
CA ARG A 40 -8.29 -9.43 4.81
C ARG A 40 -8.08 -8.78 3.45
N ASP A 41 -9.09 -8.12 2.89
CA ASP A 41 -8.98 -7.40 1.62
C ASP A 41 -7.92 -6.29 1.71
N ILE A 42 -7.96 -5.51 2.80
CA ILE A 42 -6.99 -4.44 3.07
C ILE A 42 -5.57 -4.99 3.15
N LEU A 43 -5.36 -6.07 3.91
CA LEU A 43 -4.04 -6.68 4.07
C LEU A 43 -3.51 -7.27 2.77
N ALA A 44 -4.38 -7.86 1.94
CA ALA A 44 -4.01 -8.34 0.61
C ALA A 44 -3.56 -7.20 -0.30
N ALA A 45 -4.29 -6.07 -0.32
CA ALA A 45 -3.91 -4.88 -1.08
C ALA A 45 -2.57 -4.29 -0.59
N VAL A 46 -2.32 -4.29 0.72
CA VAL A 46 -1.02 -3.88 1.28
C VAL A 46 0.11 -4.80 0.79
N ASP A 47 -0.07 -6.12 0.83
CA ASP A 47 0.93 -7.07 0.35
C ASP A 47 1.24 -6.86 -1.15
N GLU A 48 0.22 -6.63 -1.99
CA GLU A 48 0.41 -6.32 -3.42
C GLU A 48 1.20 -5.03 -3.66
N LEU A 49 0.88 -3.95 -2.93
CA LEU A 49 1.58 -2.68 -3.07
C LEU A 49 3.01 -2.74 -2.55
N LEU A 50 3.26 -3.47 -1.46
CA LEU A 50 4.62 -3.72 -0.97
C LEU A 50 5.44 -4.48 -2.00
N ALA A 51 4.88 -5.53 -2.61
CA ALA A 51 5.55 -6.29 -3.66
C ALA A 51 5.91 -5.40 -4.87
N LYS A 52 4.99 -4.53 -5.34
CA LYS A 52 5.27 -3.53 -6.39
C LYS A 52 6.38 -2.55 -6.02
N ALA A 53 6.51 -2.22 -4.73
CA ALA A 53 7.58 -1.38 -4.22
C ALA A 53 8.93 -2.10 -4.08
N GLY A 54 8.98 -3.43 -4.23
CA GLY A 54 10.17 -4.26 -3.96
C GLY A 54 10.37 -4.55 -2.47
N SER A 55 9.29 -4.50 -1.68
CA SER A 55 9.26 -4.75 -0.24
C SER A 55 8.27 -5.87 0.09
N ASP A 56 8.12 -6.17 1.38
CA ASP A 56 7.19 -7.16 1.90
C ASP A 56 6.80 -6.82 3.35
N LYS A 57 5.80 -7.51 3.90
CA LYS A 57 5.24 -7.21 5.22
C LYS A 57 6.22 -7.37 6.39
N THR A 58 7.32 -8.10 6.22
CA THR A 58 8.35 -8.24 7.27
C THR A 58 9.14 -6.95 7.49
N LYS A 59 9.00 -5.98 6.59
CA LYS A 59 9.67 -4.67 6.61
C LYS A 59 8.75 -3.51 7.01
N ILE A 60 7.54 -3.80 7.50
CA ILE A 60 6.66 -2.77 8.04
C ILE A 60 7.32 -2.11 9.25
N LEU A 61 7.27 -0.77 9.29
CA LEU A 61 7.85 0.02 10.36
C LEU A 61 7.09 -0.22 11.68
N GLN A 62 7.83 -0.29 12.79
CA GLN A 62 7.30 -0.36 14.16
C GLN A 62 7.22 1.04 14.77
#